data_AF-E5RHP8-F1
#
_entry.id   AF-E5RHP8-F1
#
_cell.length_a   1.000
_cell.length_b   1.000
_cell.length_c   1.000
_cell.angle_alpha   90.00
_cell.angle_beta   90.00
_cell.angle_gamma   90.00
#
_symmetry.space_group_name_H-M   'P 1'
#
loop_
_entity.id
_entity.type
_entity.pdbx_description
1 polymer ?
#
loop_
_entity_poly.entity_id
_entity_poly.type
_entity_poly.pdbx_seq_one_letter_code
_entity_poly.pdbx_strand_id
1 'polypeptide(L)'
;MSDSAGGRAGLRRYPKLPVWVVEDHQEVLPFIYRAIGSKHLPASNVSFLHFDSHPDLLIPVNMPADTVFDKETLFGDHWILTSISAFSPLPYAVLVEIYDEDSGFHRELSIENWIMPAVYAGHFSHVIWFHPTWAQQIREGRHHFLVGKDTSTTTI
;
A
#
# COMPACT_ATOMS: atom_id res chain seq x y z
N MET A 1 9.19 36.67 -9.64
CA MET A 1 8.26 35.66 -9.08
C MET A 1 7.82 34.79 -10.24
N SER A 2 8.57 33.73 -10.52
CA SER A 2 8.33 32.81 -11.62
C SER A 2 7.59 31.59 -11.08
N ASP A 3 6.32 31.44 -11.44
CA ASP A 3 5.63 30.16 -11.39
C ASP A 3 6.31 29.21 -12.39
N SER A 4 7.17 28.32 -11.88
CA SER A 4 7.64 27.17 -12.64
C SER A 4 6.53 26.14 -12.70
N ALA A 5 5.76 26.22 -13.78
CA ALA A 5 4.84 25.18 -14.22
C ALA A 5 5.60 23.87 -14.47
N GLY A 6 5.82 23.09 -13.40
CA GLY A 6 6.15 21.67 -13.49
C GLY A 6 4.93 20.94 -14.04
N GLY A 7 4.93 20.66 -15.34
CA GLY A 7 3.84 19.96 -16.00
C GLY A 7 3.51 18.65 -15.29
N ARG A 8 2.28 18.54 -14.75
CA ARG A 8 1.71 17.26 -14.33
C ARG A 8 1.63 16.36 -15.57
N ALA A 9 2.64 15.51 -15.78
CA ALA A 9 2.50 14.42 -16.72
C ALA A 9 1.21 13.67 -16.35
N GLY A 10 0.24 13.64 -17.27
CA GLY A 10 -1.08 13.12 -16.98
C GLY A 10 -1.01 11.66 -16.51
N LEU A 11 -1.84 11.32 -15.52
CA LEU A 11 -1.96 9.93 -15.07
C LEU A 11 -2.40 9.03 -16.22
N ARG A 12 -1.77 7.87 -16.32
CA ARG A 12 -2.17 6.81 -17.24
C ARG A 12 -3.50 6.22 -16.78
N ARG A 13 -4.25 5.67 -17.73
CA ARG A 13 -5.51 4.96 -17.45
C ARG A 13 -5.36 3.51 -17.85
N TYR A 14 -5.87 2.62 -17.01
CA TYR A 14 -6.09 1.25 -17.42
C TYR A 14 -7.24 1.21 -18.44
N PRO A 15 -7.16 0.36 -19.48
CA PRO A 15 -8.26 0.21 -20.45
C PRO A 15 -9.53 -0.40 -19.83
N LYS A 16 -9.38 -1.13 -18.72
CA LYS A 16 -10.45 -1.71 -17.90
C LYS A 16 -10.11 -1.50 -16.43
N LEU A 17 -11.09 -1.65 -15.54
CA LEU A 17 -10.85 -1.59 -14.09
C LEU A 17 -9.90 -2.74 -13.68
N PRO A 18 -8.71 -2.45 -13.11
CA PRO A 18 -7.84 -3.51 -12.59
C PRO A 18 -8.48 -4.15 -11.34
N VAL A 19 -8.41 -5.47 -11.26
CA VAL A 19 -8.88 -6.27 -10.13
C VAL A 19 -7.75 -7.22 -9.75
N TRP A 20 -7.44 -7.25 -8.45
CA TRP A 20 -6.42 -8.12 -7.88
C TRP A 20 -7.08 -8.95 -6.78
N VAL A 21 -6.75 -10.24 -6.73
CA VAL A 21 -7.13 -11.14 -5.64
C VAL A 21 -5.84 -11.50 -4.94
N VAL A 22 -5.81 -11.30 -3.64
CA VAL A 22 -4.67 -11.56 -2.76
C VAL A 22 -5.15 -12.42 -1.60
N GLU A 23 -4.26 -13.17 -0.97
CA GLU A 23 -4.60 -14.00 0.18
C GLU A 23 -4.73 -13.12 1.42
N ASP A 24 -3.66 -12.39 1.76
CA ASP A 24 -3.61 -11.52 2.92
C ASP A 24 -3.78 -10.03 2.57
N HIS A 25 -4.29 -9.22 3.52
CA HIS A 25 -4.57 -7.79 3.28
C HIS A 25 -3.33 -7.00 2.85
N GLN A 26 -2.18 -7.21 3.50
CA GLN A 26 -0.93 -6.50 3.22
C GLN A 26 -0.37 -6.77 1.81
N GLU A 27 -0.74 -7.90 1.20
CA GLU A 27 -0.26 -8.30 -0.13
C GLU A 27 -0.84 -7.43 -1.26
N VAL A 28 -1.78 -6.53 -0.95
CA VAL A 28 -2.24 -5.52 -1.91
C VAL A 28 -1.19 -4.44 -2.20
N LEU A 29 -0.26 -4.19 -1.27
CA LEU A 29 0.68 -3.06 -1.35
C LEU A 29 1.56 -3.05 -2.61
N PRO A 30 2.16 -4.17 -3.06
CA PRO A 30 2.92 -4.20 -4.31
C PRO A 30 2.12 -3.71 -5.52
N PHE A 31 0.83 -4.04 -5.61
CA PHE A 31 -0.03 -3.60 -6.72
C PHE A 31 -0.31 -2.10 -6.67
N ILE A 32 -0.52 -1.55 -5.46
CA ILE A 32 -0.69 -0.11 -5.24
C ILE A 32 0.60 0.63 -5.62
N TYR A 33 1.76 0.17 -5.13
CA TYR A 33 3.06 0.77 -5.40
C TYR A 33 3.42 0.68 -6.89
N ARG A 34 3.05 -0.41 -7.56
CA ARG A 34 3.19 -0.56 -9.02
C ARG A 34 2.29 0.41 -9.76
N ALA A 35 1.05 0.62 -9.32
CA ALA A 35 0.14 1.59 -9.94
C ALA A 35 0.66 3.03 -9.76
N ILE A 36 1.25 3.36 -8.62
CA ILE A 36 1.95 4.62 -8.37
C ILE A 36 3.17 4.76 -9.30
N GLY A 37 4.09 3.79 -9.28
CA GLY A 37 5.33 3.82 -10.06
C GLY A 37 5.10 3.85 -11.57
N SER A 38 4.02 3.21 -12.05
CA SER A 38 3.60 3.26 -13.45
C SER A 38 2.73 4.47 -13.81
N LYS A 39 2.52 5.41 -12.86
CA LYS A 39 1.73 6.65 -13.03
C LYS A 39 0.25 6.42 -13.33
N HIS A 40 -0.32 5.30 -12.93
CA HIS A 40 -1.78 5.09 -12.94
C HIS A 40 -2.44 5.66 -11.67
N LEU A 41 -1.70 5.70 -10.57
CA LEU A 41 -2.04 6.46 -9.37
C LEU A 41 -1.05 7.62 -9.19
N PRO A 42 -1.48 8.74 -8.58
CA PRO A 42 -0.56 9.79 -8.18
C PRO A 42 0.36 9.29 -7.05
N ALA A 43 1.54 9.89 -6.91
CA ALA A 43 2.51 9.52 -5.86
C ALA A 43 2.05 9.86 -4.43
N SER A 44 1.09 10.78 -4.31
CA SER A 44 0.51 11.23 -3.05
C SER A 44 -0.94 11.66 -3.24
N ASN A 45 -1.63 11.94 -2.13
CA ASN A 45 -3.03 12.36 -2.12
C ASN A 45 -3.98 11.30 -2.71
N VAL A 46 -3.66 10.01 -2.52
CA VAL A 46 -4.56 8.92 -2.84
C VAL A 46 -5.62 8.81 -1.74
N SER A 47 -6.87 8.58 -2.13
CA SER A 47 -7.96 8.22 -1.22
C SER A 47 -8.12 6.70 -1.25
N PHE A 48 -8.07 6.08 -0.08
CA PHE A 48 -8.17 4.64 0.09
C PHE A 48 -9.52 4.29 0.74
N LEU A 49 -10.25 3.35 0.13
CA LEU A 49 -11.56 2.88 0.59
C LEU A 49 -11.42 1.44 1.06
N HIS A 50 -11.60 1.21 2.36
CA HIS A 50 -11.43 -0.07 3.02
C HIS A 50 -12.78 -0.63 3.45
N PHE A 51 -13.16 -1.80 2.96
CA PHE A 51 -14.36 -2.51 3.39
C PHE A 51 -13.94 -3.69 4.25
N ASP A 52 -14.05 -3.54 5.56
CA ASP A 52 -13.68 -4.61 6.48
C ASP A 52 -14.36 -4.42 7.84
N SER A 53 -14.47 -5.51 8.59
CA SER A 53 -14.82 -5.49 10.01
C SER A 53 -13.73 -4.93 10.92
N HIS A 54 -12.47 -4.85 10.46
CA HIS A 54 -11.32 -4.28 11.16
C HIS A 54 -10.80 -3.04 10.45
N PRO A 55 -10.35 -2.01 11.19
CA PRO A 55 -9.86 -0.79 10.56
C PRO A 55 -8.48 -0.95 9.93
N ASP A 56 -7.70 -1.97 10.32
CA ASP A 56 -6.31 -2.23 9.90
C ASP A 56 -5.36 -1.03 10.04
N LEU A 57 -5.62 -0.21 11.05
CA LEU A 57 -4.86 1.01 11.39
C LEU A 57 -3.86 0.79 12.54
N LEU A 58 -3.51 -0.46 12.88
CA LEU A 58 -2.53 -0.69 13.94
C LEU A 58 -1.15 -0.17 13.50
N ILE A 59 -0.41 0.42 14.44
CA ILE A 59 0.96 0.89 14.19
C ILE A 59 1.91 -0.29 14.41
N PRO A 60 2.80 -0.63 13.46
CA PRO A 60 3.78 -1.70 13.64
C PRO A 60 4.84 -1.29 14.66
N VAL A 61 4.71 -1.78 15.90
CA VAL A 61 5.55 -1.37 17.05
C VAL A 61 7.00 -1.87 17.00
N ASN A 62 7.31 -2.83 16.12
CA ASN A 62 8.65 -3.39 15.97
C ASN A 62 9.29 -3.04 14.61
N MET A 63 8.66 -2.15 13.84
CA MET A 63 9.13 -1.72 12.52
C MET A 63 9.69 -0.30 12.60
N PRO A 64 11.00 -0.09 12.33
CA PRO A 64 11.55 1.25 12.20
C PRO A 64 10.80 2.06 11.12
N ALA A 65 10.51 3.34 11.39
CA ALA A 65 9.73 4.16 10.47
C ALA A 65 10.40 4.30 9.09
N ASP A 66 11.74 4.28 9.05
CA ASP A 66 12.49 4.44 7.81
C ASP A 66 12.34 3.22 6.88
N THR A 67 11.94 2.04 7.41
CA THR A 67 11.75 0.84 6.60
C THR A 67 10.63 0.99 5.57
N VAL A 68 9.65 1.87 5.80
CA VAL A 68 8.58 2.19 4.85
C VAL A 68 9.12 2.63 3.48
N PHE A 69 10.33 3.21 3.44
CA PHE A 69 10.96 3.69 2.21
C PHE A 69 11.88 2.66 1.55
N ASP A 70 12.20 1.57 2.26
CA ASP A 70 12.97 0.45 1.75
C ASP A 70 12.03 -0.68 1.32
N LYS A 71 11.80 -0.79 0.01
CA LYS A 71 10.88 -1.80 -0.54
C LYS A 71 11.34 -3.23 -0.31
N GLU A 72 12.65 -3.46 -0.26
CA GLU A 72 13.21 -4.81 -0.11
C GLU A 72 12.87 -5.32 1.29
N THR A 73 13.14 -4.48 2.28
CA THR A 73 12.85 -4.79 3.68
C THR A 73 11.34 -4.77 3.98
N LEU A 74 10.57 -3.83 3.40
CA LEU A 74 9.13 -3.68 3.65
C LEU A 74 8.29 -4.85 3.12
N PHE A 75 8.62 -5.38 1.94
CA PHE A 75 7.89 -6.48 1.32
C PHE A 75 8.54 -7.85 1.60
N GLY A 76 9.83 -7.88 1.94
CA GLY A 76 10.63 -9.09 2.07
C GLY A 76 11.23 -9.57 0.74
N ASP A 77 12.31 -10.36 0.83
CA ASP A 77 13.14 -10.81 -0.29
C ASP A 77 12.37 -11.60 -1.38
N HIS A 78 11.21 -12.17 -1.06
CA HIS A 78 10.42 -12.99 -1.99
C HIS A 78 9.71 -12.21 -3.10
N TRP A 79 9.53 -10.88 -2.98
CA TRP A 79 8.80 -10.08 -3.98
C TRP A 79 9.68 -9.45 -5.07
N ILE A 80 11.02 -9.45 -4.89
CA ILE A 80 11.94 -8.86 -5.89
C ILE A 80 12.14 -9.81 -7.07
N LEU A 81 12.04 -11.13 -6.86
CA LEU A 81 12.26 -12.13 -7.91
C LEU A 81 11.15 -12.21 -8.97
N THR A 82 10.00 -11.55 -8.77
CA THR A 82 8.94 -11.43 -9.81
C THR A 82 9.09 -10.20 -10.71
N SER A 83 10.09 -9.34 -10.48
CA SER A 83 10.49 -8.31 -11.45
C SER A 83 11.82 -8.68 -12.10
N ILE A 84 11.74 -9.51 -13.16
CA ILE A 84 12.46 -9.43 -14.45
C ILE A 84 12.49 -10.85 -15.05
N SER A 85 11.40 -11.27 -15.70
CA SER A 85 11.44 -12.30 -16.77
C SER A 85 10.09 -12.57 -17.47
N ALA A 86 9.26 -11.58 -17.79
CA ALA A 86 8.26 -11.78 -18.85
C ALA A 86 7.72 -10.47 -19.42
N PHE A 87 8.40 -9.98 -20.46
CA PHE A 87 7.69 -9.27 -21.52
C PHE A 87 6.86 -10.33 -22.26
N SER A 88 5.57 -10.48 -21.93
CA SER A 88 4.64 -11.21 -22.80
C SER A 88 4.22 -10.29 -23.94
N PRO A 89 4.49 -10.63 -25.22
CA PRO A 89 4.12 -9.78 -26.35
C PRO A 89 2.64 -9.94 -26.77
N LEU A 90 1.81 -10.69 -26.03
CA LEU A 90 0.42 -10.95 -26.43
C LEU A 90 -0.59 -10.11 -25.64
N PRO A 91 -1.55 -9.45 -26.32
CA PRO A 91 -2.47 -8.48 -25.71
C PRO A 91 -3.56 -9.06 -24.78
N TYR A 92 -3.56 -10.38 -24.50
CA TYR A 92 -4.68 -11.04 -23.80
C TYR A 92 -4.31 -12.11 -22.75
N ALA A 93 -3.04 -12.25 -22.36
CA ALA A 93 -2.67 -13.22 -21.33
C ALA A 93 -1.94 -12.53 -20.16
N VAL A 94 -2.61 -12.45 -19.01
CA VAL A 94 -1.94 -12.30 -17.72
C VAL A 94 -1.77 -13.71 -17.18
N LEU A 95 -0.57 -14.26 -17.33
CA LEU A 95 -0.19 -15.45 -16.57
C LEU A 95 0.04 -14.98 -15.13
N VAL A 96 -0.76 -15.49 -14.21
CA VAL A 96 -0.53 -15.38 -12.77
C VAL A 96 0.10 -16.70 -12.37
N GLU A 97 1.43 -16.72 -12.26
CA GLU A 97 2.13 -17.82 -11.59
C GLU A 97 2.17 -17.48 -10.10
N ILE A 98 1.38 -18.22 -9.32
CA ILE A 98 1.39 -18.14 -7.85
C ILE A 98 2.45 -19.11 -7.37
N TYR A 99 3.54 -18.59 -6.81
CA TYR A 99 4.50 -19.38 -6.05
C TYR A 99 4.26 -19.11 -4.57
N ASP A 100 3.88 -20.15 -3.84
CA ASP A 100 3.81 -20.16 -2.39
C ASP A 100 5.10 -20.84 -1.89
N GLU A 101 6.08 -20.04 -1.47
CA GLU A 101 7.18 -20.54 -0.64
C GLU A 101 7.10 -19.85 0.72
N ASP A 102 6.31 -20.51 1.57
CA ASP A 102 6.19 -20.36 3.01
C ASP A 102 7.59 -20.29 3.66
N SER A 103 8.09 -19.08 3.82
CA SER A 103 9.36 -18.78 4.46
C SER A 103 9.08 -17.84 5.61
N GLY A 104 9.24 -18.38 6.82
CA GLY A 104 8.99 -17.73 8.11
C GLY A 104 9.94 -16.57 8.41
N PHE A 105 9.99 -15.58 7.52
CA PHE A 105 10.61 -14.29 7.75
C PHE A 105 9.56 -13.37 8.37
N HIS A 106 9.91 -12.70 9.46
CA HIS A 106 9.03 -11.74 10.11
C HIS A 106 8.66 -10.65 9.10
N ARG A 107 7.49 -10.76 8.46
CA ARG A 107 6.91 -9.65 7.71
C ARG A 107 6.70 -8.54 8.72
N GLU A 108 7.35 -7.39 8.53
CA GLU A 108 7.14 -6.22 9.40
C GLU A 108 5.67 -5.76 9.36
N LEU A 109 4.99 -6.07 8.25
CA LEU A 109 3.57 -5.89 8.03
C LEU A 109 2.78 -7.21 8.17
N SER A 110 1.59 -7.07 8.73
CA SER A 110 0.57 -8.10 8.94
C SER A 110 -0.77 -7.55 8.43
N ILE A 111 -1.78 -8.41 8.44
CA ILE A 111 -3.15 -8.11 8.01
C ILE A 111 -3.76 -6.89 8.72
N GLU A 112 -3.28 -6.54 9.91
CA GLU A 112 -3.84 -5.52 10.80
C GLU A 112 -3.09 -4.16 10.82
N ASN A 113 -1.89 -4.07 10.24
CA ASN A 113 -0.97 -2.93 10.45
C ASN A 113 -0.38 -2.33 9.16
N TRP A 114 -0.97 -2.64 8.01
CA TRP A 114 -0.41 -2.33 6.69
C TRP A 114 -0.82 -0.95 6.12
N ILE A 115 -1.92 -0.36 6.61
CA ILE A 115 -2.44 0.92 6.09
C ILE A 115 -1.60 2.11 6.61
N MET A 116 -1.27 2.13 7.90
CA MET A 116 -0.55 3.24 8.53
C MET A 116 0.83 3.52 7.93
N PRO A 117 1.64 2.50 7.58
CA PRO A 117 2.87 2.68 6.80
C PRO A 117 2.67 3.43 5.48
N ALA A 118 1.62 3.11 4.71
CA ALA A 118 1.32 3.80 3.45
C ALA A 118 0.82 5.24 3.66
N VAL A 119 0.17 5.52 4.80
CA VAL A 119 -0.16 6.89 5.24
C VAL A 119 1.11 7.66 5.60
N TYR A 120 2.00 7.05 6.39
CA TYR A 120 3.29 7.64 6.78
C TYR A 120 4.19 7.92 5.56
N ALA A 121 4.20 7.03 4.57
CA ALA A 121 4.88 7.23 3.29
C ALA A 121 4.35 8.43 2.47
N GLY A 122 3.19 8.97 2.85
CA GLY A 122 2.51 10.07 2.16
C GLY A 122 1.72 9.65 0.91
N HIS A 123 1.54 8.34 0.68
CA HIS A 123 0.74 7.84 -0.44
C HIS A 123 -0.74 8.07 -0.18
N PHE A 124 -1.23 7.62 0.98
CA PHE A 124 -2.62 7.79 1.39
C PHE A 124 -2.80 9.07 2.20
N SER A 125 -3.81 9.85 1.81
CA SER A 125 -4.18 11.11 2.49
C SER A 125 -5.52 11.01 3.20
N HIS A 126 -6.38 10.11 2.74
CA HIS A 126 -7.72 9.88 3.25
C HIS A 126 -7.95 8.38 3.25
N VAL A 127 -8.26 7.81 4.41
CA VAL A 127 -8.70 6.43 4.56
C VAL A 127 -10.16 6.47 4.97
N ILE A 128 -11.01 5.83 4.18
CA ILE A 128 -12.44 5.71 4.44
C ILE A 128 -12.69 4.25 4.79
N TRP A 129 -13.05 3.99 6.05
CA TRP A 129 -13.37 2.66 6.53
C TRP A 129 -14.88 2.45 6.55
N PHE A 130 -15.37 1.56 5.68
CA PHE A 130 -16.74 1.08 5.70
C PHE A 130 -16.77 -0.25 6.45
N HIS A 131 -17.47 -0.24 7.58
CA HIS A 131 -17.56 -1.37 8.48
C HIS A 131 -19.01 -1.72 8.80
N PRO A 132 -19.30 -2.98 9.14
CA PRO A 132 -20.62 -3.37 9.60
C PRO A 132 -20.96 -2.74 10.95
N THR A 133 -22.25 -2.67 11.29
CA THR A 133 -22.76 -2.00 12.49
C THR A 133 -22.29 -2.63 13.82
N TRP A 134 -21.79 -3.86 13.79
CA TRP A 134 -21.22 -4.55 14.95
C TRP A 134 -19.73 -4.29 15.17
N ALA A 135 -19.00 -3.75 14.19
CA ALA A 135 -17.61 -3.35 14.33
C ALA A 135 -17.54 -1.96 15.00
N GLN A 136 -17.08 -1.91 16.25
CA GLN A 136 -17.11 -0.69 17.08
C GLN A 136 -15.72 -0.23 17.54
N GLN A 137 -14.65 -0.70 16.90
CA GLN A 137 -13.26 -0.42 17.27
C GLN A 137 -12.92 1.08 17.20
N ILE A 138 -13.51 1.80 16.25
CA ILE A 138 -13.39 3.26 16.12
C ILE A 138 -14.80 3.83 16.03
N ARG A 139 -15.08 4.91 16.77
CA ARG A 139 -16.37 5.59 16.71
C ARG A 139 -16.63 6.13 15.30
N GLU A 140 -17.83 5.96 14.77
CA GLU A 140 -18.21 6.56 13.48
C GLU A 140 -18.02 8.08 13.49
N GLY A 141 -17.46 8.61 12.41
CA GLY A 141 -17.23 10.05 12.24
C GLY A 141 -15.96 10.37 11.48
N ARG A 142 -15.64 11.67 11.40
CA ARG A 142 -14.40 12.15 10.80
C ARG A 142 -13.33 12.28 11.89
N HIS A 143 -12.24 11.56 11.69
CA HIS A 143 -11.07 11.60 12.56
C HIS A 143 -9.90 12.22 11.82
N HIS A 144 -9.15 13.07 12.51
CA HIS A 144 -7.94 13.69 11.99
C HIS A 144 -6.75 13.17 12.78
N PHE A 145 -5.81 12.53 12.08
CA PHE A 145 -4.60 12.01 12.67
C PHE A 145 -3.39 12.75 12.12
N LEU A 146 -2.39 12.97 12.97
CA LEU A 146 -1.04 13.30 12.54
C LEU A 146 -0.23 12.01 12.67
N VAL A 147 0.43 11.62 11.58
CA VAL A 147 1.26 10.43 11.53
C VAL A 147 2.70 10.90 11.31
N GLY A 148 3.62 10.42 12.12
CA GLY A 148 5.01 10.86 12.13
C GLY A 148 5.90 9.75 12.67
N LYS A 149 7.19 10.05 12.85
CA LYS A 149 8.14 9.13 13.48
C LYS A 149 8.24 9.47 14.96
N ASP A 150 8.05 8.48 15.83
CA ASP A 150 8.35 8.64 17.25
C ASP A 150 9.87 8.63 17.47
N THR A 151 10.39 9.70 18.07
CA THR A 151 11.83 9.85 18.32
C THR A 151 12.38 8.91 19.40
N SER A 152 11.51 8.38 20.27
CA SER A 152 11.88 7.50 21.38
C SER A 152 11.96 6.04 20.95
N THR A 153 11.03 5.57 20.13
CA THR A 153 10.98 4.18 19.63
C THR A 153 11.57 4.02 18.23
N THR A 154 11.72 5.11 17.48
CA THR A 154 12.10 5.16 16.05
C THR A 154 11.07 4.54 15.09
N THR A 155 9.91 4.13 15.60
CA THR A 155 8.77 3.62 14.83
C THR A 155 7.89 4.77 14.34
N ILE A 156 6.84 4.44 13.58
CA ILE A 156 5.71 5.36 13.31
C ILE A 156 4.98 5.66 14.63
#